data_AF-A0A0W1F3E3-F1
#
_entry.id   AF-A0A0W1F3E3-F1
#
_cell.length_a   1.000
_cell.length_b   1.000
_cell.length_c   1.000
_cell.angle_alpha   90.00
_cell.angle_beta   90.00
_cell.angle_gamma   90.00
#
_symmetry.space_group_name_H-M   'P 1'
#
loop_
_entity.id
_entity.type
_entity.pdbx_description
1 polymer ?
#
loop_
_entity_poly.entity_id
_entity_poly.type
_entity_poly.pdbx_seq_one_letter_code
_entity_poly.pdbx_strand_id
1 'polypeptide(L)'
;MLLGIPGLVFAIGSAATAQTVSREDAMRAAIHPVRDNGAMQTWLSRVPVTRDFPDDFTSTLSGHGQAFTIEMSTAPGCLPCADLWTKLVALGRHYGWQVRTIGSQEAMLRSGRLGLPWVGHPVAWVRPLADVNRTIPVAVGTDHRPNLARNLYLAAKMATGVRPDVGVRAMSKFTGIVGVPARASSR
;
A
#
# COMPACT_ATOMS: atom_id res chain seq x y z
N MET A 1 6.40 -48.88 -43.71
CA MET A 1 7.42 -48.54 -42.70
C MET A 1 7.25 -47.06 -42.37
N LEU A 2 6.90 -46.74 -41.12
CA LEU A 2 6.39 -45.43 -40.68
C LEU A 2 7.44 -44.32 -40.66
N LEU A 3 6.93 -43.09 -40.81
CA LEU A 3 7.59 -41.78 -40.76
C LEU A 3 8.39 -41.52 -39.47
N GLY A 4 9.52 -40.81 -39.61
CA GLY A 4 10.19 -40.10 -38.51
C GLY A 4 10.04 -38.59 -38.68
N ILE A 5 9.42 -37.91 -37.69
CA ILE A 5 9.41 -36.45 -37.56
C ILE A 5 9.99 -36.12 -36.17
N PRO A 6 10.92 -35.15 -36.03
CA PRO A 6 11.66 -34.92 -34.80
C PRO A 6 10.79 -34.28 -33.71
N GLY A 7 11.10 -34.64 -32.47
CA GLY A 7 10.37 -34.23 -31.27
C GLY A 7 10.31 -32.72 -31.05
N LEU A 8 9.10 -32.25 -30.78
CA LEU A 8 8.78 -30.92 -30.30
C LEU A 8 9.29 -30.79 -28.84
N VAL A 9 10.34 -30.01 -28.62
CA VAL A 9 10.81 -29.68 -27.27
C VAL A 9 9.88 -28.62 -26.69
N PHE A 10 8.95 -29.04 -25.81
CA PHE A 10 8.19 -28.12 -24.99
C PHE A 10 9.13 -27.49 -23.96
N ALA A 11 9.52 -26.23 -24.19
CA ALA A 11 10.13 -25.40 -23.17
C ALA A 11 9.08 -25.16 -22.07
N ILE A 12 9.22 -25.90 -20.96
CA ILE A 12 8.43 -25.71 -19.75
C ILE A 12 8.88 -24.39 -19.14
N GLY A 13 8.15 -23.31 -19.41
CA GLY A 13 8.36 -22.03 -18.75
C GLY A 13 8.24 -22.23 -17.25
N SER A 14 9.27 -21.86 -16.49
CA SER A 14 9.23 -21.86 -15.04
C SER A 14 8.06 -20.99 -14.59
N ALA A 15 6.98 -21.64 -14.15
CA ALA A 15 5.94 -20.97 -13.40
C ALA A 15 6.62 -20.38 -12.16
N ALA A 16 6.71 -19.05 -12.10
CA ALA A 16 7.08 -18.36 -10.88
C ALA A 16 6.07 -18.80 -9.81
N THR A 17 6.50 -19.66 -8.90
CA THR A 17 5.71 -20.10 -7.77
C THR A 17 5.51 -18.88 -6.89
N ALA A 18 4.29 -18.32 -6.92
CA ALA A 18 3.90 -17.33 -5.93
C ALA A 18 4.06 -17.99 -4.55
N GLN A 19 5.05 -17.54 -3.79
CA GLN A 19 5.30 -18.06 -2.45
C GLN A 19 4.02 -17.88 -1.62
N THR A 20 3.50 -18.97 -1.06
CA THR A 20 2.40 -18.91 -0.11
C THR A 20 2.89 -18.21 1.16
N VAL A 21 2.63 -16.91 1.26
CA VAL A 21 2.94 -16.13 2.46
C VAL A 21 2.10 -16.69 3.60
N SER A 22 2.76 -17.22 4.63
CA SER A 22 2.06 -17.75 5.80
C SER A 22 1.37 -16.59 6.56
N ARG A 23 0.29 -16.90 7.30
CA ARG A 23 -0.36 -15.91 8.18
C ARG A 23 0.66 -15.32 9.16
N GLU A 24 1.62 -16.11 9.62
CA GLU A 24 2.66 -15.69 10.56
C GLU A 24 3.68 -14.75 9.89
N ASP A 25 4.09 -15.02 8.66
CA ASP A 25 4.99 -14.15 7.89
C ASP A 25 4.31 -12.85 7.50
N ALA A 26 3.02 -12.91 7.15
CA ALA A 26 2.24 -11.72 6.90
C ALA A 26 1.98 -10.92 8.18
N MET A 27 1.78 -11.56 9.34
CA MET A 27 1.71 -10.88 10.63
C MET A 27 3.04 -10.22 10.99
N ARG A 28 4.16 -10.90 10.74
CA ARG A 28 5.53 -10.41 10.97
C ARG A 28 5.90 -9.26 10.03
N ALA A 29 5.41 -9.29 8.79
CA ALA A 29 5.67 -8.26 7.78
C ALA A 29 4.70 -7.07 7.86
N ALA A 30 3.45 -7.28 8.27
CA ALA A 30 2.41 -6.28 8.08
C ALA A 30 2.15 -5.39 9.29
N ILE A 31 2.36 -5.84 10.53
CA ILE A 31 2.17 -5.00 11.73
C ILE A 31 3.15 -5.45 12.80
N HIS A 32 4.33 -4.81 12.89
CA HIS A 32 5.02 -4.81 14.16
C HIS A 32 4.13 -4.06 15.16
N PRO A 33 3.72 -4.67 16.29
CA PRO A 33 2.84 -4.03 17.24
C PRO A 33 3.61 -2.89 17.90
N VAL A 34 3.46 -1.70 17.35
CA VAL A 34 3.85 -0.45 17.99
C VAL A 34 2.94 -0.28 19.20
N ARG A 35 3.40 -0.75 20.36
CA ARG A 35 2.64 -0.74 21.62
C ARG A 35 2.78 0.56 22.40
N ASP A 36 3.85 1.31 22.14
CA ASP A 36 4.18 2.55 22.82
C ASP A 36 4.88 3.54 21.87
N ASN A 37 5.09 4.76 22.36
CA ASN A 37 5.74 5.82 21.58
C ASN A 37 7.19 5.49 21.21
N GLY A 38 7.94 4.79 22.07
CA GLY A 38 9.33 4.43 21.79
C GLY A 38 9.44 3.42 20.64
N ALA A 39 8.56 2.42 20.64
CA ALA A 39 8.41 1.48 19.54
C ALA A 39 8.00 2.20 18.24
N MET A 40 7.12 3.22 18.33
CA MET A 40 6.69 4.01 17.18
C MET A 40 7.83 4.79 16.56
N GLN A 41 8.63 5.48 17.38
CA GLN A 41 9.79 6.24 16.90
C GLN A 41 10.87 5.32 16.34
N THR A 42 11.11 4.18 16.99
CA THR A 42 12.03 3.15 16.49
C THR A 42 11.59 2.64 15.12
N TRP A 43 10.29 2.38 14.94
CA TRP A 43 9.72 2.02 13.64
C TRP A 43 9.95 3.10 12.60
N LEU A 44 9.49 4.33 12.86
CA LEU A 44 9.59 5.45 11.92
C LEU A 44 11.05 5.77 11.54
N SER A 45 12.01 5.58 12.45
CA SER A 45 13.44 5.77 12.15
C SER A 45 13.99 4.84 11.06
N ARG A 46 13.36 3.68 10.86
CA ARG A 46 13.78 2.67 9.87
C ARG A 46 13.03 2.82 8.55
N VAL A 47 11.86 3.46 8.56
CA VAL A 47 11.05 3.62 7.36
C VAL A 47 11.65 4.73 6.47
N PRO A 48 12.02 4.42 5.22
CA PRO A 48 12.52 5.43 4.28
C PRO A 48 11.49 6.53 4.06
N VAL A 49 11.94 7.78 4.06
CA VAL A 49 11.08 8.94 3.83
C VAL A 49 11.09 9.28 2.33
N THR A 50 9.93 9.40 1.72
CA THR A 50 9.76 9.93 0.36
C THR A 50 10.19 11.39 0.34
N ARG A 51 11.14 11.73 -0.53
CA ARG A 51 11.72 13.07 -0.64
C ARG A 51 11.32 13.79 -1.92
N ASP A 52 11.12 13.04 -2.99
CA ASP A 52 10.83 13.56 -4.31
C ASP A 52 9.43 13.13 -4.77
N PHE A 53 8.82 13.92 -5.64
CA PHE A 53 7.46 13.70 -6.13
C PHE A 53 7.37 14.04 -7.63
N PRO A 54 6.41 13.45 -8.36
CA PRO A 54 6.10 13.86 -9.73
C PRO A 54 5.65 15.33 -9.83
N ASP A 55 5.86 15.96 -10.99
CA ASP A 55 5.45 17.35 -11.23
C ASP A 55 3.94 17.55 -11.10
N ASP A 56 3.14 16.53 -11.42
CA ASP A 56 1.67 16.55 -11.30
C ASP A 56 1.17 16.20 -9.89
N PHE A 57 2.04 16.05 -8.89
CA PHE A 57 1.68 15.53 -7.57
C PHE A 57 0.64 16.39 -6.84
N THR A 58 0.95 17.68 -6.64
CA THR A 58 0.09 18.61 -5.91
C THR A 58 -1.23 18.84 -6.65
N SER A 59 -1.16 19.03 -7.98
CA SER A 59 -2.36 19.25 -8.79
C SER A 59 -3.27 18.03 -8.82
N THR A 60 -2.70 16.81 -8.89
CA THR A 60 -3.47 15.56 -8.78
C THR A 60 -4.17 15.46 -7.43
N LEU A 61 -3.45 15.65 -6.32
CA LEU A 61 -4.05 15.53 -5.00
C LEU A 61 -5.14 16.57 -4.75
N SER A 62 -4.88 17.85 -5.05
CA SER A 62 -5.88 18.91 -4.84
C SER A 62 -7.07 18.80 -5.80
N GLY A 63 -6.84 18.46 -7.07
CA GLY A 63 -7.91 18.33 -8.07
C GLY A 63 -8.89 17.19 -7.78
N HIS A 64 -8.46 16.23 -6.97
CA HIS A 64 -9.23 15.04 -6.62
C HIS A 64 -9.87 15.09 -5.22
N GLY A 65 -9.62 16.13 -4.42
CA GLY A 65 -10.07 16.16 -3.02
C GLY A 65 -11.56 15.95 -2.80
N GLN A 66 -12.40 16.40 -3.73
CA GLN A 66 -13.85 16.23 -3.64
C GLN A 66 -14.37 14.90 -4.23
N ALA A 67 -13.55 14.14 -4.94
CA ALA A 67 -13.96 12.90 -5.60
C ALA A 67 -13.72 11.65 -4.73
N PHE A 68 -12.97 11.78 -3.64
CA PHE A 68 -12.51 10.67 -2.82
C PHE A 68 -12.71 10.91 -1.33
N THR A 69 -12.75 9.82 -0.57
CA THR A 69 -12.67 9.84 0.89
C THR A 69 -11.54 8.92 1.34
N ILE A 70 -10.78 9.39 2.33
CA ILE A 70 -9.82 8.59 3.07
C ILE A 70 -10.56 7.92 4.23
N GLU A 71 -10.46 6.60 4.31
CA GLU A 71 -11.13 5.79 5.32
C GLU A 71 -10.10 5.00 6.10
N MET A 72 -10.15 5.02 7.43
CA MET A 72 -9.23 4.24 8.24
C MET A 72 -9.93 3.44 9.34
N SER A 73 -9.41 2.25 9.62
CA SER A 73 -9.84 1.45 10.77
C SER A 73 -9.21 1.98 12.05
N THR A 74 -9.89 1.79 13.17
CA THR A 74 -9.41 2.23 14.49
C THR A 74 -9.83 1.26 15.58
N ALA A 75 -9.17 1.34 16.74
CA ALA A 75 -9.52 0.61 17.95
C ALA A 75 -9.23 1.46 19.20
N PRO A 76 -9.95 1.25 20.32
CA PRO A 76 -9.65 1.91 21.59
C PRO A 76 -8.20 1.66 22.02
N GLY A 77 -7.54 2.70 22.53
CA GLY A 77 -6.14 2.60 23.00
C GLY A 77 -5.08 2.41 21.92
N CYS A 78 -5.46 2.46 20.63
CA CYS A 78 -4.52 2.26 19.53
C CYS A 78 -3.67 3.51 19.25
N LEU A 79 -2.44 3.54 19.77
CA LEU A 79 -1.49 4.64 19.51
C LEU A 79 -1.20 4.87 18.02
N PRO A 80 -0.93 3.83 17.19
CA PRO A 80 -0.69 4.04 15.76
C PRO A 80 -1.92 4.57 15.02
N CYS A 81 -3.13 4.29 15.51
CA CYS A 81 -4.36 4.83 14.96
C CYS A 81 -4.46 6.34 15.18
N ALA A 82 -4.12 6.82 16.38
CA ALA A 82 -4.12 8.26 16.69
C ALA A 82 -3.09 9.02 15.86
N ASP A 83 -1.88 8.46 15.70
CA ASP A 83 -0.82 9.03 14.86
C ASP A 83 -1.24 9.10 13.38
N LEU A 84 -1.73 7.99 12.83
CA LEU A 84 -2.18 7.94 11.44
C LEU A 84 -3.34 8.90 11.20
N TRP A 85 -4.33 8.93 12.09
CA TRP A 85 -5.47 9.85 12.02
C TRP A 85 -5.01 11.31 11.94
N THR A 86 -4.10 11.71 12.82
CA THR A 86 -3.57 13.08 12.87
C THR A 86 -2.92 13.47 11.55
N LYS A 87 -2.10 12.57 10.98
CA LYS A 87 -1.41 12.81 9.70
C LYS A 87 -2.39 12.84 8.53
N LEU A 88 -3.36 11.93 8.49
CA LEU A 88 -4.37 11.88 7.43
C LEU A 88 -5.29 13.11 7.47
N VAL A 89 -5.74 13.55 8.65
CA VAL A 89 -6.55 14.77 8.78
C VAL A 89 -5.76 16.01 8.33
N ALA A 90 -4.46 16.10 8.66
CA ALA A 90 -3.62 17.19 8.18
C ALA A 90 -3.48 17.19 6.65
N LEU A 91 -3.29 16.02 6.04
CA LEU A 91 -3.24 15.87 4.58
C LEU A 91 -4.60 16.17 3.94
N GLY A 92 -5.69 15.70 4.54
CA GLY A 92 -7.04 15.93 4.07
C GLY A 92 -7.39 17.42 4.07
N ARG A 93 -7.01 18.16 5.13
CA ARG A 93 -7.14 19.62 5.16
C ARG A 93 -6.31 20.31 4.08
N HIS A 94 -5.09 19.83 3.84
CA HIS A 94 -4.18 20.45 2.88
C HIS A 94 -4.62 20.26 1.42
N TYR A 95 -5.13 19.07 1.07
CA TYR A 95 -5.52 18.72 -0.30
C TYR A 95 -7.03 18.72 -0.54
N GLY A 96 -7.84 19.04 0.48
CA GLY A 96 -9.30 19.07 0.38
C GLY A 96 -9.98 17.69 0.40
N TRP A 97 -9.36 16.66 0.99
CA TRP A 97 -9.92 15.31 1.10
C TRP A 97 -10.66 15.12 2.42
N GLN A 98 -11.80 14.43 2.36
CA GLN A 98 -12.49 13.98 3.57
C GLN A 98 -11.78 12.79 4.20
N VAL A 99 -11.73 12.76 5.53
CA VAL A 99 -11.14 11.66 6.30
C VAL A 99 -12.16 11.15 7.30
N ARG A 100 -12.38 9.84 7.35
CA ARG A 100 -13.32 9.22 8.30
C ARG A 100 -12.83 7.87 8.79
N THR A 101 -13.37 7.44 9.92
CA THR A 101 -13.13 6.10 10.45
C THR A 101 -14.14 5.10 9.91
N ILE A 102 -13.75 3.82 9.85
CA ILE A 102 -14.64 2.68 9.62
C ILE A 102 -14.53 1.68 10.77
N GLY A 103 -15.58 0.88 10.97
CA GLY A 103 -15.60 -0.16 11.99
C GLY A 103 -14.69 -1.35 11.66
N SER A 104 -14.32 -2.14 12.67
CA SER A 104 -13.40 -3.27 12.53
C SER A 104 -13.94 -4.37 11.61
N GLN A 105 -15.24 -4.64 11.62
CA GLN A 105 -15.85 -5.65 10.76
C GLN A 105 -15.72 -5.29 9.27
N GLU A 106 -15.98 -4.02 8.93
CA GLU A 106 -15.81 -3.50 7.56
C GLU A 106 -14.33 -3.54 7.13
N ALA A 107 -13.42 -3.15 8.03
CA ALA A 107 -11.99 -3.19 7.78
C ALA A 107 -11.48 -4.63 7.51
N MET A 108 -11.98 -5.59 8.27
CA MET A 108 -11.66 -7.02 8.11
C MET A 108 -12.17 -7.54 6.75
N LEU A 109 -13.42 -7.24 6.38
CA LEU A 109 -13.98 -7.64 5.09
C LEU A 109 -13.19 -7.07 3.91
N ARG A 110 -12.80 -5.80 3.96
CA ARG A 110 -11.99 -5.16 2.90
C ARG A 110 -10.61 -5.77 2.77
N SER A 111 -9.96 -6.07 3.89
CA SER A 111 -8.64 -6.71 3.87
C SER A 111 -8.73 -8.12 3.27
N GLY A 112 -9.75 -8.88 3.63
CA GLY A 112 -10.02 -10.20 3.05
C GLY A 112 -10.25 -10.17 1.53
N ARG A 113 -10.98 -9.17 1.01
CA ARG A 113 -11.18 -8.99 -0.45
C ARG A 113 -9.88 -8.74 -1.22
N LEU A 114 -8.85 -8.23 -0.55
CA LEU A 114 -7.53 -7.99 -1.13
C LEU A 114 -6.58 -9.18 -0.96
N GLY A 115 -7.05 -10.30 -0.38
CA GLY A 115 -6.21 -11.44 -0.03
C GLY A 115 -5.18 -11.12 1.06
N LEU A 116 -5.33 -9.99 1.75
CA LEU A 116 -4.44 -9.57 2.81
C LEU A 116 -4.94 -10.16 4.13
N PRO A 117 -4.10 -10.89 4.89
CA PRO A 117 -4.50 -11.33 6.21
C PRO A 117 -4.78 -10.11 7.06
N TRP A 118 -5.92 -10.11 7.72
CA TRP A 118 -6.25 -9.05 8.67
C TRP A 118 -5.29 -9.14 9.86
N VAL A 119 -4.47 -8.11 10.02
CA VAL A 119 -3.35 -8.10 10.96
C VAL A 119 -3.55 -7.13 12.13
N GLY A 120 -4.64 -6.34 12.13
CA GLY A 120 -4.95 -5.38 13.19
C GLY A 120 -5.14 -3.96 12.67
N HIS A 121 -5.04 -2.99 13.58
CA HIS A 121 -5.31 -1.58 13.31
C HIS A 121 -4.03 -0.71 13.46
N PRO A 122 -3.95 0.45 12.78
CA PRO A 122 -4.87 0.92 11.74
C PRO A 122 -4.54 0.36 10.36
N VAL A 123 -5.55 0.38 9.49
CA VAL A 123 -5.39 0.22 8.04
C VAL A 123 -6.18 1.35 7.39
N ALA A 124 -5.64 1.97 6.35
CA ALA A 124 -6.29 3.06 5.64
C ALA A 124 -6.47 2.75 4.15
N TRP A 125 -7.57 3.26 3.60
CA TRP A 125 -7.97 3.13 2.21
C TRP A 125 -8.37 4.48 1.64
N VAL A 126 -8.26 4.60 0.33
CA VAL A 126 -8.97 5.60 -0.47
C VAL A 126 -10.17 4.92 -1.11
N ARG A 127 -11.32 5.60 -1.06
CA ARG A 127 -12.56 5.18 -1.71
C ARG A 127 -13.11 6.31 -2.58
N PRO A 128 -13.40 6.08 -3.87
CA PRO A 128 -14.13 7.03 -4.71
C PRO A 128 -15.55 7.25 -4.18
N LEU A 129 -16.06 8.47 -4.29
CA LEU A 129 -17.45 8.76 -3.95
C LEU A 129 -18.43 8.13 -4.96
N ALA A 130 -18.02 8.05 -6.23
CA ALA A 130 -18.83 7.49 -7.32
C ALA A 130 -18.87 5.95 -7.33
N ASP A 131 -17.98 5.27 -6.60
CA ASP A 131 -17.91 3.81 -6.53
C ASP A 131 -17.53 3.37 -5.11
N VAL A 132 -18.55 3.01 -4.34
CA VAL A 132 -18.38 2.60 -2.93
C VAL A 132 -17.73 1.22 -2.78
N ASN A 133 -17.76 0.39 -3.82
CA ASN A 133 -17.21 -0.97 -3.77
C ASN A 133 -15.71 -0.99 -4.07
N ARG A 134 -15.21 0.07 -4.72
CA ARG A 134 -13.80 0.21 -5.05
C ARG A 134 -13.03 0.88 -3.91
N THR A 135 -12.11 0.12 -3.32
CA THR A 135 -11.23 0.63 -2.25
C THR A 135 -9.78 0.32 -2.60
N ILE A 136 -8.90 1.28 -2.32
CA ILE A 136 -7.47 1.18 -2.63
C ILE A 136 -6.70 1.32 -1.31
N PRO A 137 -5.95 0.31 -0.86
CA PRO A 137 -5.20 0.41 0.39
C PRO A 137 -4.07 1.45 0.26
N VAL A 138 -3.89 2.28 1.29
CA VAL A 138 -2.87 3.35 1.31
C VAL A 138 -1.95 3.30 2.52
N ALA A 139 -2.32 2.61 3.60
CA ALA A 139 -1.43 2.38 4.74
C ALA A 139 -1.87 1.18 5.57
N VAL A 140 -0.90 0.52 6.20
CA VAL A 140 -1.07 -0.45 7.28
C VAL A 140 -0.13 0.00 8.40
N GLY A 141 -0.66 0.35 9.58
CA GLY A 141 0.11 0.91 10.68
C GLY A 141 0.39 2.42 10.56
N THR A 142 1.51 2.86 11.14
CA THR A 142 2.01 4.25 11.08
C THR A 142 3.06 4.40 9.99
N ASP A 143 3.16 5.61 9.42
CA ASP A 143 4.17 5.99 8.43
C ASP A 143 4.46 7.50 8.50
N HIS A 144 5.47 7.96 7.78
CA HIS A 144 5.78 9.37 7.58
C HIS A 144 4.71 10.05 6.72
N ARG A 145 4.37 11.31 7.06
CA ARG A 145 3.39 12.09 6.31
C ARG A 145 3.70 12.21 4.79
N PRO A 146 4.94 12.41 4.35
CA PRO A 146 5.30 12.38 2.91
C PRO A 146 4.97 11.04 2.23
N ASN A 147 5.17 9.92 2.92
CA ASN A 147 4.85 8.59 2.39
C ASN A 147 3.34 8.38 2.27
N LEU A 148 2.58 8.86 3.25
CA LEU A 148 1.11 8.85 3.19
C LEU A 148 0.61 9.68 2.01
N ALA A 149 1.15 10.88 1.80
CA ALA A 149 0.80 11.72 0.65
C ALA A 149 1.10 11.02 -0.69
N ARG A 150 2.27 10.38 -0.79
CA ARG A 150 2.66 9.54 -1.93
C ARG A 150 1.65 8.43 -2.22
N ASN A 151 1.21 7.73 -1.17
CA ASN A 151 0.26 6.62 -1.31
C ASN A 151 -1.14 7.12 -1.71
N LEU A 152 -1.56 8.29 -1.21
CA LEU A 152 -2.81 8.96 -1.65
C LEU A 152 -2.76 9.35 -3.12
N TYR A 153 -1.62 9.88 -3.60
CA TYR A 153 -1.43 10.20 -5.02
C TYR A 153 -1.57 8.95 -5.88
N LEU A 154 -0.86 7.87 -5.51
CA LEU A 154 -0.96 6.59 -6.19
C LEU A 154 -2.40 6.06 -6.24
N ALA A 155 -3.10 6.14 -5.12
CA ALA A 155 -4.50 5.73 -5.06
C ALA A 155 -5.40 6.58 -5.95
N ALA A 156 -5.19 7.89 -6.02
CA ALA A 156 -5.92 8.77 -6.95
C ALA A 156 -5.67 8.35 -8.41
N LYS A 157 -4.40 8.18 -8.82
CA LYS A 157 -4.04 7.75 -10.18
C LYS A 157 -4.66 6.39 -10.51
N MET A 158 -4.60 5.44 -9.58
CA MET A 158 -5.21 4.12 -9.76
C MET A 158 -6.73 4.24 -9.90
N ALA A 159 -7.37 5.02 -9.04
CA ALA A 159 -8.81 5.27 -9.10
C ALA A 159 -9.24 5.91 -10.43
N THR A 160 -8.39 6.71 -11.07
CA THR A 160 -8.66 7.32 -12.38
C THR A 160 -8.14 6.52 -13.58
N GLY A 161 -7.76 5.25 -13.39
CA GLY A 161 -7.49 4.31 -14.48
C GLY A 161 -6.02 3.96 -14.72
N VAL A 162 -5.07 4.50 -13.94
CA VAL A 162 -3.67 4.04 -14.01
C VAL A 162 -3.58 2.63 -13.42
N ARG A 163 -2.97 1.70 -14.18
CA ARG A 163 -2.78 0.33 -13.68
C ARG A 163 -1.85 0.33 -12.45
N PRO A 164 -2.11 -0.47 -11.41
CA PRO A 164 -1.33 -0.43 -10.18
C PRO A 164 0.18 -0.65 -10.37
N ASP A 165 0.56 -1.61 -11.23
CA ASP A 165 1.95 -1.94 -11.55
C ASP A 165 2.67 -0.77 -12.24
N VAL A 166 1.96 -0.04 -13.09
CA VAL A 166 2.46 1.17 -13.76
C VAL A 166 2.64 2.30 -12.76
N GLY A 167 1.65 2.53 -11.89
CA GLY A 167 1.74 3.56 -10.85
C GLY A 167 2.92 3.32 -9.90
N VAL A 168 3.06 2.10 -9.38
CA VAL A 168 4.16 1.74 -8.46
C VAL A 168 5.52 1.86 -9.15
N ARG A 169 5.65 1.39 -10.39
CA ARG A 169 6.90 1.51 -11.16
C ARG A 169 7.23 2.96 -11.49
N ALA A 170 6.24 3.79 -11.82
CA ALA A 170 6.46 5.22 -12.05
C ALA A 170 6.90 5.93 -10.76
N MET A 171 6.45 5.45 -9.60
CA MET A 171 6.81 6.01 -8.30
C MET A 171 8.13 5.50 -7.74
N SER A 172 8.64 4.38 -8.23
CA SER A 172 9.80 3.74 -7.63
C SER A 172 11.09 4.55 -7.73
N LYS A 173 11.23 5.38 -8.78
CA LYS A 173 12.31 6.37 -8.90
C LYS A 173 12.28 7.45 -7.81
N PHE A 174 11.13 7.69 -7.20
CA PHE A 174 10.92 8.70 -6.16
C PHE A 174 10.95 8.11 -4.74
N THR A 175 10.89 6.79 -4.61
CA THR A 175 10.90 6.10 -3.31
C THR A 175 12.23 5.42 -3.01
N GLY A 176 13.11 5.28 -4.00
CA GLY A 176 14.33 4.47 -3.88
C GLY A 176 14.06 2.97 -3.78
N ILE A 177 12.82 2.52 -4.02
CA ILE A 177 12.41 1.11 -3.94
C ILE A 177 12.31 0.53 -5.37
N VAL A 178 13.44 0.44 -6.08
CA VAL A 178 13.77 -0.73 -6.93
C VAL A 178 15.28 -0.86 -7.12
N GLY A 179 15.76 -2.10 -6.99
CA GLY A 179 16.97 -2.56 -7.67
C GLY A 179 18.25 -2.58 -6.84
N VAL A 180 18.27 -3.26 -5.69
CA VAL A 180 19.51 -3.98 -5.33
C VAL A 180 19.48 -5.24 -6.19
N PRO A 181 20.28 -5.37 -7.27
CA PRO A 181 20.43 -6.66 -7.92
C PRO A 181 20.89 -7.66 -6.85
N ALA A 182 20.27 -8.84 -6.81
CA ALA A 182 20.79 -9.93 -6.02
C ALA A 182 22.28 -10.07 -6.37
N ARG A 183 23.16 -9.84 -5.40
CA ARG A 183 24.60 -10.04 -5.60
C ARG A 183 24.74 -11.51 -5.94
N ALA A 184 25.07 -11.82 -7.19
CA ALA A 184 25.41 -13.18 -7.58
C ALA A 184 26.48 -13.66 -6.61
N SER A 185 26.16 -14.71 -5.84
CA SER A 185 27.14 -15.38 -5.00
C SER A 185 28.17 -15.98 -5.94
N SER A 186 29.31 -15.29 -6.07
CA SER A 186 30.52 -15.91 -6.58
C SER A 186 31.21 -16.55 -5.39
N ARG A 187 30.85 -17.81 -5.15
CA ARG A 187 31.74 -18.91 -4.75
C ARG A 187 30.94 -20.17 -4.55
#